data_AF-A0A7D9LUS1-F1
#
_entry.id   AF-A0A7D9LUS1-F1
#
_cell.length_a   1.000
_cell.length_b   1.000
_cell.length_c   1.000
_cell.angle_alpha   90.00
_cell.angle_beta   90.00
_cell.angle_gamma   90.00
#
_symmetry.space_group_name_H-M   'P 1'
#
loop_
_entity.id
_entity.type
_entity.pdbx_description
1 polymer ?
#
loop_
_entity_poly.entity_id
_entity_poly.type
_entity_poly.pdbx_seq_one_letter_code
_entity_poly.pdbx_strand_id
1 'polypeptide(L)'
;MKQLQTTPRFKEIFERFTVYGNHVVRYSCHDRSGTWTDICIEQKLMKAAKSEGGLSRGRMRNSDSGHKCWVQTLNHFSDVNQRMEESVKKHGPLHKDLTKTRMKRDAEAIGLVLKWFEENNPFDHDRDNKLLVSFSTGFTSKEGDAVNAERAVEVGREMQIKLNGQSVTSTMELKFKVQALSPLRKLPKLNEKKIHLNSHKLFNRLIIIAQRDMTVETRSEYELTPFPLSLFSNQDQRMNKVNKAGFSKTSLKELIDPVDLTDHIRPDMIHLTPRAKFMDNLHNKSKLIHLLSSTFRNHQIIVGECNNDADTSIVRGALAAAKDDSVEVRAENADVLIMLLHHSSSTKYPLYLTTSNGSYDVKKIQEALSEKQRRYLLFCHAFTGCDTVSAIASHGKTTLFHMFCAGDIDEHMDIFLDVQAKKDAVIEAGIAIFQYIYHAPCTNLGAIRYDMFSRKAAAGLIKPEALPPTRGAAAQHSLRAYLQIQDWMLLKSMSLDPSDYGWTLGVHGYEPVPTLDPMAPDELLRFTSCNCNGDCSNRRCSCKKNGVKCISACGNCKGITCQNCIHDDVEPEKNSDLRHWIYVV
;
A
#
# COMPACT_ATOMS: atom_id res chain seq x y z
N MET A 1 -28.97 -52.35 23.63
CA MET A 1 -27.76 -53.21 23.73
C MET A 1 -27.96 -54.42 24.64
N LYS A 2 -28.20 -54.27 25.96
CA LYS A 2 -28.40 -55.44 26.86
C LYS A 2 -29.56 -56.37 26.47
N GLN A 3 -30.65 -55.85 25.89
CA GLN A 3 -31.78 -56.67 25.38
C GLN A 3 -31.45 -57.50 24.13
N LEU A 4 -30.48 -57.08 23.31
CA LEU A 4 -30.07 -57.80 22.10
C LEU A 4 -29.19 -59.01 22.41
N GLN A 5 -28.53 -58.99 23.57
CA GLN A 5 -27.63 -60.05 24.04
C GLN A 5 -28.40 -61.27 24.58
N THR A 6 -29.65 -61.08 25.03
CA THR A 6 -30.47 -62.12 25.68
C THR A 6 -31.45 -62.81 24.74
N THR A 7 -31.61 -62.33 23.50
CA THR A 7 -32.60 -62.87 22.55
C THR A 7 -31.92 -63.84 21.56
N PRO A 8 -32.32 -65.13 21.49
CA PRO A 8 -31.59 -66.16 20.73
C PRO A 8 -31.38 -65.82 19.26
N ARG A 9 -32.37 -65.18 18.63
CA ARG A 9 -32.35 -64.80 17.20
C ARG A 9 -31.28 -63.76 16.85
N PHE A 10 -30.85 -62.94 17.80
CA PHE A 10 -29.94 -61.82 17.56
C PHE A 10 -28.59 -61.97 18.25
N LYS A 11 -28.40 -63.06 19.01
CA LYS A 11 -27.16 -63.36 19.73
C LYS A 11 -25.97 -63.51 18.78
N GLU A 12 -26.15 -64.22 17.67
CA GLU A 12 -25.10 -64.42 16.66
C GLU A 12 -24.72 -63.10 15.95
N ILE A 13 -25.72 -62.24 15.69
CA ILE A 13 -25.50 -60.92 15.09
C ILE A 13 -24.77 -59.99 16.07
N PHE A 14 -25.13 -60.06 17.36
CA PHE A 14 -24.48 -59.27 18.41
C PHE A 14 -23.03 -59.70 18.63
N GLU A 15 -22.71 -61.00 18.64
CA GLU A 15 -21.34 -61.51 18.72
C GLU A 15 -20.51 -61.13 17.47
N ARG A 16 -21.06 -61.27 16.26
CA ARG A 16 -20.42 -60.78 15.02
C ARG A 16 -20.12 -59.28 15.06
N PHE A 17 -21.00 -58.50 15.67
CA PHE A 17 -20.84 -57.05 15.78
C PHE A 17 -19.82 -56.66 16.86
N THR A 18 -19.84 -57.28 18.03
CA THR A 18 -19.04 -56.82 19.20
C THR A 18 -17.70 -57.53 19.38
N VAL A 19 -17.59 -58.80 18.99
CA VAL A 19 -16.39 -59.63 19.21
C VAL A 19 -15.53 -59.68 17.94
N TYR A 20 -16.15 -59.81 16.78
CA TYR A 20 -15.45 -59.95 15.49
C TYR A 20 -15.28 -58.64 14.71
N GLY A 21 -15.78 -57.51 15.23
CA GLY A 21 -15.54 -56.18 14.68
C GLY A 21 -16.18 -55.91 13.31
N ASN A 22 -17.28 -56.59 12.95
CA ASN A 22 -17.97 -56.45 11.66
C ASN A 22 -18.78 -55.13 11.54
N HIS A 23 -18.21 -53.99 11.92
CA HIS A 23 -18.78 -52.64 11.73
C HIS A 23 -18.50 -52.07 10.33
N VAL A 24 -17.86 -52.87 9.50
CA VAL A 24 -17.05 -52.42 8.38
C VAL A 24 -17.50 -53.16 7.13
N VAL A 25 -18.10 -52.44 6.20
CA VAL A 25 -18.55 -53.02 4.92
C VAL A 25 -17.39 -52.89 3.93
N ARG A 26 -17.01 -54.01 3.30
CA ARG A 26 -15.96 -54.05 2.27
C ARG A 26 -16.59 -53.80 0.91
N TYR A 27 -16.20 -52.71 0.25
CA TYR A 27 -16.65 -52.40 -1.12
C TYR A 27 -15.79 -53.09 -2.20
N SER A 28 -14.59 -53.56 -1.85
CA SER A 28 -13.72 -54.36 -2.74
C SER A 28 -12.83 -55.31 -1.92
N CYS A 29 -12.22 -56.30 -2.58
CA CYS A 29 -11.45 -57.38 -1.95
C CYS A 29 -10.02 -56.98 -1.50
N HIS A 30 -9.64 -55.69 -1.53
CA HIS A 30 -8.30 -55.26 -1.15
C HIS A 30 -8.15 -55.13 0.37
N ASP A 31 -6.98 -55.50 0.90
CA ASP A 31 -6.68 -55.39 2.33
C ASP A 31 -6.67 -53.92 2.80
N ARG A 32 -7.32 -53.65 3.95
CA ARG A 32 -7.55 -52.33 4.57
C ARG A 32 -8.57 -51.40 3.88
N SER A 33 -9.46 -51.92 3.04
CA SER A 33 -10.53 -51.14 2.38
C SER A 33 -11.84 -51.01 3.19
N GLY A 34 -11.77 -51.25 4.50
CA GLY A 34 -12.94 -51.30 5.35
C GLY A 34 -13.52 -49.93 5.67
N THR A 35 -14.78 -49.67 5.31
CA THR A 35 -15.47 -48.40 5.66
C THR A 35 -16.58 -48.65 6.68
N TRP A 36 -16.65 -47.80 7.71
CA TRP A 36 -17.67 -47.88 8.76
C TRP A 36 -19.07 -47.65 8.18
N THR A 37 -20.06 -48.44 8.62
CA THR A 37 -21.43 -48.41 8.09
C THR A 37 -22.06 -47.01 8.14
N ASP A 38 -21.78 -46.26 9.20
CA ASP A 38 -22.32 -44.91 9.40
C ASP A 38 -21.77 -43.91 8.37
N ILE A 39 -20.46 -43.98 8.08
CA ILE A 39 -19.83 -43.19 7.02
C ILE A 39 -20.38 -43.56 5.65
N CYS A 40 -20.65 -44.84 5.38
CA CYS A 40 -21.26 -45.27 4.11
C CYS A 40 -22.70 -44.73 3.97
N ILE A 41 -23.48 -44.74 5.05
CA ILE A 41 -24.85 -44.21 5.07
C ILE A 41 -24.80 -42.69 4.85
N GLU A 42 -23.91 -41.98 5.52
CA GLU A 42 -23.82 -40.53 5.43
C GLU A 42 -23.30 -40.06 4.05
N GLN A 43 -22.23 -40.66 3.55
CA GLN A 43 -21.57 -40.20 2.32
C GLN A 43 -22.30 -40.63 1.05
N LYS A 44 -23.03 -41.75 1.07
CA LYS A 44 -23.77 -42.23 -0.11
C LYS A 44 -25.28 -42.03 0.01
N LEU A 45 -25.90 -42.58 1.06
CA LEU A 45 -27.36 -42.59 1.16
C LEU A 45 -27.93 -41.21 1.54
N MET A 46 -27.36 -40.56 2.55
CA MET A 46 -27.82 -39.25 3.03
C MET A 46 -27.48 -38.13 2.05
N LYS A 47 -26.36 -38.24 1.33
CA LYS A 47 -26.01 -37.30 0.26
C LYS A 47 -27.03 -37.37 -0.90
N ALA A 48 -27.42 -38.57 -1.33
CA ALA A 48 -28.45 -38.77 -2.37
C ALA A 48 -29.86 -38.39 -1.89
N ALA A 49 -30.18 -38.58 -0.61
CA ALA A 49 -31.44 -38.10 -0.03
C ALA A 49 -31.49 -36.56 0.07
N LYS A 50 -30.33 -35.90 0.14
CA LYS A 50 -30.17 -34.45 0.28
C LYS A 50 -30.07 -33.66 -1.03
N SER A 51 -29.94 -34.33 -2.18
CA SER A 51 -29.88 -33.70 -3.50
C SER A 51 -31.26 -33.27 -4.03
N GLU A 52 -31.29 -32.43 -5.08
CA GLU A 52 -32.54 -32.08 -5.78
C GLU A 52 -33.22 -33.34 -6.35
N GLY A 53 -34.51 -33.51 -6.06
CA GLY A 53 -35.27 -34.75 -6.35
C GLY A 53 -35.13 -35.86 -5.30
N GLY A 54 -34.34 -35.65 -4.25
CA GLY A 54 -34.19 -36.57 -3.11
C GLY A 54 -35.25 -36.37 -2.01
N LEU A 55 -35.17 -37.22 -0.97
CA LEU A 55 -36.18 -37.30 0.11
C LEU A 55 -36.30 -36.03 0.97
N SER A 56 -35.28 -35.18 1.02
CA SER A 56 -35.24 -34.05 1.95
C SER A 56 -35.87 -32.75 1.41
N ARG A 57 -36.23 -32.68 0.11
CA ARG A 57 -36.73 -31.46 -0.55
C ARG A 57 -37.89 -31.78 -1.51
N GLY A 58 -38.90 -30.90 -1.56
CA GLY A 58 -40.02 -31.00 -2.52
C GLY A 58 -41.16 -31.95 -2.10
N ARG A 59 -42.02 -32.34 -3.06
CA ARG A 59 -43.25 -33.14 -2.83
C ARG A 59 -42.99 -34.52 -2.20
N MET A 60 -41.76 -35.03 -2.28
CA MET A 60 -41.39 -36.34 -1.74
C MET A 60 -41.10 -36.34 -0.24
N ARG A 61 -40.99 -35.16 0.41
CA ARG A 61 -40.61 -35.03 1.84
C ARG A 61 -41.60 -35.70 2.81
N ASN A 62 -42.88 -35.75 2.44
CA ASN A 62 -43.97 -36.18 3.32
C ASN A 62 -44.84 -37.29 2.69
N SER A 63 -44.37 -37.98 1.64
CA SER A 63 -45.15 -38.99 0.90
C SER A 63 -44.55 -40.39 1.10
N ASP A 64 -45.28 -41.25 1.80
CA ASP A 64 -44.82 -42.63 2.06
C ASP A 64 -44.73 -43.47 0.78
N SER A 65 -45.59 -43.21 -0.21
CA SER A 65 -45.49 -43.81 -1.55
C SER A 65 -44.28 -43.29 -2.33
N GLY A 66 -43.94 -42.00 -2.20
CA GLY A 66 -42.74 -41.41 -2.77
C GLY A 66 -41.45 -42.00 -2.18
N HIS A 67 -41.42 -42.24 -0.87
CA HIS A 67 -40.30 -42.89 -0.18
C HIS A 67 -40.09 -44.32 -0.69
N LYS A 68 -41.16 -45.11 -0.81
CA LYS A 68 -41.09 -46.49 -1.33
C LYS A 68 -40.61 -46.55 -2.78
N CYS A 69 -41.12 -45.66 -3.63
CA CYS A 69 -40.69 -45.56 -5.04
C CYS A 69 -39.21 -45.16 -5.15
N TRP A 70 -38.75 -44.21 -4.34
CA TRP A 70 -37.35 -43.79 -4.30
C TRP A 70 -36.42 -44.93 -3.86
N VAL A 71 -36.78 -45.65 -2.79
CA VAL A 71 -36.00 -46.80 -2.31
C VAL A 71 -35.95 -47.94 -3.35
N GLN A 72 -37.05 -48.21 -4.04
CA GLN A 72 -37.10 -49.26 -5.07
C GLN A 72 -36.31 -48.91 -6.33
N THR A 73 -36.18 -47.63 -6.66
CA THR A 73 -35.45 -47.16 -7.86
C THR A 73 -33.95 -46.99 -7.63
N LEU A 74 -33.46 -46.94 -6.38
CA LEU A 74 -32.04 -46.79 -6.05
C LEU A 74 -31.15 -47.85 -6.72
N ASN A 75 -31.59 -49.11 -6.77
CA ASN A 75 -30.80 -50.18 -7.39
C ASN A 75 -30.63 -49.98 -8.90
N HIS A 76 -31.65 -49.44 -9.58
CA HIS A 76 -31.59 -49.15 -11.01
C HIS A 76 -30.68 -47.96 -11.30
N PHE A 77 -30.74 -46.90 -10.47
CA PHE A 77 -29.83 -45.75 -10.60
C PHE A 77 -28.38 -46.10 -10.27
N SER A 78 -28.13 -47.04 -9.35
CA SER A 78 -26.79 -47.52 -9.06
C SER A 78 -26.16 -48.23 -10.28
N ASP A 79 -26.94 -49.06 -10.98
CA ASP A 79 -26.47 -49.76 -12.19
C ASP A 79 -26.18 -48.76 -13.33
N VAL A 80 -27.05 -47.75 -13.52
CA VAL A 80 -26.81 -46.67 -14.50
C VAL A 80 -25.55 -45.87 -14.17
N ASN A 81 -25.35 -45.49 -12.91
CA ASN A 81 -24.16 -44.74 -12.49
C ASN A 81 -22.88 -45.57 -12.63
N GLN A 82 -22.92 -46.87 -12.32
CA GLN A 82 -21.78 -47.76 -12.47
C GLN A 82 -21.38 -47.89 -13.96
N ARG A 83 -22.36 -48.05 -14.85
CA ARG A 83 -22.13 -48.09 -16.31
C ARG A 83 -21.60 -46.76 -16.85
N MET A 84 -22.03 -45.62 -16.30
CA MET A 84 -21.46 -44.31 -16.63
C MET A 84 -20.00 -44.19 -16.16
N GLU A 85 -19.70 -44.61 -14.92
CA GLU A 85 -18.32 -44.60 -14.38
C GLU A 85 -17.35 -45.49 -15.19
N GLU A 86 -17.81 -46.67 -15.61
CA GLU A 86 -17.02 -47.57 -16.48
C GLU A 86 -16.75 -46.95 -17.85
N SER A 87 -17.70 -46.18 -18.40
CA SER A 87 -17.53 -45.44 -19.66
C SER A 87 -16.57 -44.24 -19.52
N VAL A 88 -16.59 -43.57 -18.36
CA VAL A 88 -15.69 -42.45 -18.04
C VAL A 88 -14.25 -42.92 -17.80
N LYS A 89 -14.03 -44.06 -17.13
CA LYS A 89 -12.69 -44.67 -16.95
C LYS A 89 -12.01 -45.05 -18.28
N LYS A 90 -12.77 -45.18 -19.36
CA LYS A 90 -12.26 -45.51 -20.69
C LYS A 90 -11.59 -44.33 -21.40
N HIS A 91 -11.80 -43.10 -20.92
CA HIS A 91 -11.16 -41.89 -21.43
C HIS A 91 -10.13 -41.39 -20.41
N GLY A 92 -8.94 -41.01 -20.89
CA GLY A 92 -7.79 -40.63 -20.07
C GLY A 92 -8.03 -39.47 -19.08
N PRO A 93 -7.00 -39.03 -18.34
CA PRO A 93 -7.15 -38.30 -17.07
C PRO A 93 -8.10 -37.10 -17.16
N LEU A 94 -9.04 -37.05 -16.22
CA LEU A 94 -10.17 -36.10 -16.14
C LEU A 94 -9.78 -34.63 -15.97
N HIS A 95 -8.51 -34.34 -15.67
CA HIS A 95 -8.04 -32.97 -15.47
C HIS A 95 -6.99 -32.59 -16.50
N LYS A 96 -7.19 -31.46 -17.18
CA LYS A 96 -6.28 -30.90 -18.19
C LYS A 96 -4.82 -30.82 -17.73
N ASP A 97 -4.60 -30.62 -16.44
CA ASP A 97 -3.25 -30.48 -15.85
C ASP A 97 -2.51 -31.82 -15.67
N LEU A 98 -3.23 -32.95 -15.68
CA LEU A 98 -2.66 -34.29 -15.58
C LEU A 98 -2.49 -34.96 -16.96
N THR A 99 -2.67 -34.19 -18.04
CA THR A 99 -2.40 -34.69 -19.39
C THR A 99 -0.91 -34.85 -19.60
N LYS A 100 -0.49 -35.92 -20.29
CA LYS A 100 0.93 -36.21 -20.58
C LYS A 100 1.65 -35.02 -21.23
N THR A 101 0.96 -34.30 -22.10
CA THR A 101 1.47 -33.10 -22.77
C THR A 101 1.73 -31.95 -21.80
N ARG A 102 0.87 -31.77 -20.78
CA ARG A 102 1.02 -30.72 -19.78
C ARG A 102 2.12 -31.06 -18.78
N MET A 103 2.15 -32.29 -18.30
CA MET A 103 3.22 -32.79 -17.42
C MET A 103 4.61 -32.66 -18.06
N LYS A 104 4.72 -32.96 -19.37
CA LYS A 104 5.97 -32.79 -20.12
C LYS A 104 6.39 -31.32 -20.20
N ARG A 105 5.44 -30.42 -20.51
CA ARG A 105 5.69 -28.98 -20.58
C ARG A 105 6.09 -28.39 -19.23
N ASP A 106 5.44 -28.82 -18.15
CA ASP A 106 5.75 -28.35 -16.80
C ASP A 106 7.14 -28.85 -16.37
N ALA A 107 7.53 -30.09 -16.72
CA ALA A 107 8.88 -30.59 -16.49
C ALA A 107 9.94 -29.81 -17.27
N GLU A 108 9.69 -29.48 -18.55
CA GLU A 108 10.56 -28.62 -19.36
C GLU A 108 10.68 -27.20 -18.77
N ALA A 109 9.57 -26.63 -18.30
CA ALA A 109 9.55 -25.32 -17.65
C ALA A 109 10.33 -25.33 -16.32
N ILE A 110 10.18 -26.37 -15.50
CA ILE A 110 10.97 -26.55 -14.27
C ILE A 110 12.45 -26.65 -14.61
N GLY A 111 12.82 -27.42 -15.65
CA GLY A 111 14.20 -27.52 -16.12
C GLY A 111 14.78 -26.17 -16.54
N LEU A 112 14.02 -25.35 -17.27
CA LEU A 112 14.40 -23.99 -17.64
C LEU A 112 14.61 -23.08 -16.42
N VAL A 113 13.73 -23.17 -15.42
CA VAL A 113 13.84 -22.39 -14.18
C VAL A 113 15.10 -22.79 -13.40
N LEU A 114 15.38 -24.09 -13.29
CA LEU A 114 16.59 -24.58 -12.60
C LEU A 114 17.85 -24.14 -13.32
N LYS A 115 17.92 -24.30 -14.65
CA LYS A 115 19.04 -23.83 -15.47
C LYS A 115 19.25 -22.32 -15.33
N TRP A 116 18.17 -21.54 -15.28
CA TRP A 116 18.26 -20.10 -15.05
C TRP A 116 18.84 -19.76 -13.68
N PHE A 117 18.49 -20.49 -12.62
CA PHE A 117 19.07 -20.29 -11.28
C PHE A 117 20.55 -20.70 -11.22
N GLU A 118 20.99 -21.70 -11.98
CA GLU A 118 22.40 -22.05 -12.10
C GLU A 118 23.19 -20.94 -12.80
N GLU A 119 22.64 -20.36 -13.88
CA GLU A 119 23.30 -19.31 -14.67
C GLU A 119 23.18 -17.91 -14.06
N ASN A 120 22.13 -17.66 -13.27
CA ASN A 120 21.78 -16.35 -12.72
C ASN A 120 21.44 -16.47 -11.24
N ASN A 121 22.30 -17.14 -10.48
CA ASN A 121 22.11 -17.33 -9.04
C ASN A 121 21.93 -15.97 -8.35
N PRO A 122 20.72 -15.65 -7.84
CA PRO A 122 20.46 -14.35 -7.19
C PRO A 122 21.06 -14.29 -5.77
N PHE A 123 21.60 -15.41 -5.28
CA PHE A 123 22.28 -15.51 -4.01
C PHE A 123 23.77 -15.37 -4.25
N ASP A 124 24.26 -14.16 -3.98
CA ASP A 124 25.68 -13.82 -3.98
C ASP A 124 26.35 -14.53 -2.81
N HIS A 125 27.19 -15.53 -3.09
CA HIS A 125 27.93 -16.27 -2.08
C HIS A 125 29.11 -15.48 -1.49
N ASP A 126 29.50 -14.37 -2.14
CA ASP A 126 30.55 -13.46 -1.70
C ASP A 126 30.00 -12.27 -0.88
N ARG A 127 28.67 -12.14 -0.79
CA ARG A 127 28.03 -11.15 0.09
C ARG A 127 28.24 -11.50 1.57
N ASP A 128 28.42 -10.47 2.39
CA ASP A 128 28.52 -10.63 3.83
C ASP A 128 27.24 -11.25 4.40
N ASN A 129 27.32 -12.52 4.78
CA ASN A 129 26.24 -13.32 5.37
C ASN A 129 25.68 -12.73 6.68
N LYS A 130 26.28 -11.65 7.20
CA LYS A 130 25.81 -10.93 8.39
C LYS A 130 24.74 -9.88 8.11
N LEU A 131 24.49 -9.48 6.85
CA LEU A 131 23.53 -8.41 6.52
C LEU A 131 22.25 -8.98 5.90
N LEU A 132 21.11 -8.75 6.56
CA LEU A 132 19.79 -9.15 6.07
C LEU A 132 19.19 -8.07 5.17
N VAL A 133 18.70 -8.48 4.01
CA VAL A 133 18.01 -7.62 3.04
C VAL A 133 16.58 -8.09 2.81
N SER A 134 15.61 -7.19 2.95
CA SER A 134 14.23 -7.46 2.54
C SER A 134 14.05 -7.13 1.06
N PHE A 135 13.87 -8.15 0.22
CA PHE A 135 13.63 -7.95 -1.22
C PHE A 135 12.32 -7.23 -1.55
N SER A 136 11.31 -7.28 -0.68
CA SER A 136 10.03 -6.60 -0.90
C SER A 136 10.05 -5.13 -0.53
N THR A 137 10.92 -4.73 0.42
CA THR A 137 10.94 -3.36 0.96
C THR A 137 12.26 -2.62 0.70
N GLY A 138 13.33 -3.32 0.35
CA GLY A 138 14.67 -2.77 0.13
C GLY A 138 15.47 -2.49 1.41
N PHE A 139 14.93 -2.78 2.60
CA PHE A 139 15.64 -2.54 3.86
C PHE A 139 16.80 -3.51 4.05
N THR A 140 17.96 -2.97 4.38
CA THR A 140 19.19 -3.72 4.68
C THR A 140 19.62 -3.46 6.13
N SER A 141 19.95 -4.49 6.90
CA SER A 141 20.55 -4.33 8.24
C SER A 141 22.00 -3.82 8.13
N LYS A 142 22.53 -3.22 9.21
CA LYS A 142 23.94 -2.81 9.32
C LYS A 142 24.67 -3.64 10.37
N GLU A 143 26.00 -3.63 10.32
CA GLU A 143 26.84 -4.28 11.33
C GLU A 143 26.58 -3.62 12.71
N GLY A 144 26.03 -4.40 13.66
CA GLY A 144 25.61 -3.94 14.98
C GLY A 144 24.09 -3.86 15.21
N ASP A 145 23.26 -4.05 14.18
CA ASP A 145 21.81 -4.18 14.36
C ASP A 145 21.46 -5.54 14.97
N ALA A 146 20.62 -5.56 16.02
CA ALA A 146 20.22 -6.78 16.73
C ALA A 146 19.17 -7.63 15.98
N VAL A 147 19.19 -7.61 14.64
CA VAL A 147 18.25 -8.36 13.77
C VAL A 147 18.72 -9.81 13.66
N ASN A 148 17.81 -10.75 13.87
CA ASN A 148 18.10 -12.20 13.89
C ASN A 148 16.95 -13.04 13.30
N ALA A 149 16.19 -12.47 12.36
CA ALA A 149 15.00 -13.08 11.78
C ALA A 149 15.30 -14.37 10.99
N GLU A 150 16.49 -14.49 10.43
CA GLU A 150 17.02 -15.67 9.74
C GLU A 150 17.20 -16.87 10.69
N ARG A 151 17.46 -16.60 11.97
CA ARG A 151 17.62 -17.60 13.03
C ARG A 151 16.33 -17.87 13.82
N ALA A 152 15.16 -17.49 13.29
CA ALA A 152 13.89 -17.59 14.00
C ALA A 152 13.60 -19.00 14.54
N VAL A 153 13.96 -20.05 13.78
CA VAL A 153 13.79 -21.45 14.19
C VAL A 153 14.71 -21.80 15.36
N GLU A 154 15.98 -21.38 15.32
CA GLU A 154 16.95 -21.61 16.39
C GLU A 154 16.52 -20.91 17.68
N VAL A 155 16.19 -19.61 17.58
CA VAL A 155 15.69 -18.81 18.71
C VAL A 155 14.42 -19.41 19.29
N GLY A 156 13.51 -19.90 18.44
CA GLY A 156 12.30 -20.60 18.87
C GLY A 156 12.59 -21.90 19.60
N ARG A 157 13.57 -22.69 19.15
CA ARG A 157 14.00 -23.93 19.82
C ARG A 157 14.66 -23.66 21.17
N GLU A 158 15.55 -22.67 21.25
CA GLU A 158 16.16 -22.25 22.51
C GLU A 158 15.11 -21.78 23.53
N MET A 159 14.08 -21.08 23.05
CA MET A 159 12.95 -20.66 23.86
C MET A 159 12.08 -21.84 24.30
N GLN A 160 11.84 -22.80 23.40
CA GLN A 160 11.10 -24.03 23.72
C GLN A 160 11.83 -24.88 24.77
N ILE A 161 13.17 -25.01 24.68
CA ILE A 161 13.97 -25.72 25.69
C ILE A 161 13.78 -25.11 27.07
N LYS A 162 13.70 -23.77 27.18
CA LYS A 162 13.45 -23.08 28.45
C LYS A 162 12.03 -23.29 28.98
N LEU A 163 11.07 -23.59 28.11
CA LEU A 163 9.67 -23.87 28.48
C LEU A 163 9.42 -25.33 28.84
N ASN A 164 10.28 -26.26 28.39
CA ASN A 164 10.13 -27.68 28.69
C ASN A 164 10.18 -27.92 30.21
N GLY A 165 9.10 -28.47 30.76
CA GLY A 165 8.98 -28.79 32.19
C GLY A 165 8.62 -27.61 33.10
N GLN A 166 8.37 -26.41 32.57
CA GLN A 166 7.89 -25.28 33.37
C GLN A 166 6.36 -25.25 33.49
N SER A 167 5.86 -24.65 34.58
CA SER A 167 4.42 -24.46 34.80
C SER A 167 3.84 -23.45 33.81
N VAL A 168 2.59 -23.66 33.38
CA VAL A 168 1.85 -22.70 32.53
C VAL A 168 1.72 -21.32 33.20
N THR A 169 1.89 -21.22 34.52
CA THR A 169 1.83 -19.98 35.29
C THR A 169 3.17 -19.25 35.47
N SER A 170 4.30 -19.82 35.02
CA SER A 170 5.61 -19.18 35.19
C SER A 170 5.80 -17.99 34.26
N THR A 171 6.22 -16.85 34.81
CA THR A 171 6.60 -15.66 34.03
C THR A 171 7.95 -15.84 33.35
N MET A 172 8.04 -15.45 32.08
CA MET A 172 9.26 -15.56 31.28
C MET A 172 9.82 -14.16 30.92
N GLU A 173 11.14 -14.03 30.91
CA GLU A 173 11.82 -12.82 30.46
C GLU A 173 11.75 -12.67 28.92
N LEU A 174 11.11 -11.59 28.44
CA LEU A 174 10.91 -11.28 27.01
C LEU A 174 12.16 -10.73 26.28
N LYS A 175 13.36 -10.86 26.85
CA LYS A 175 14.59 -10.31 26.24
C LYS A 175 15.03 -11.09 24.99
N PHE A 176 14.71 -12.38 24.91
CA PHE A 176 15.08 -13.26 23.80
C PHE A 176 13.94 -13.38 22.79
N LYS A 177 13.73 -12.33 21.99
CA LYS A 177 12.74 -12.33 20.90
C LYS A 177 13.42 -12.24 19.54
N VAL A 178 12.80 -12.85 18.54
CA VAL A 178 13.17 -12.62 17.14
C VAL A 178 12.94 -11.14 16.82
N GLN A 179 13.99 -10.47 16.36
CA GLN A 179 13.95 -9.10 15.87
C GLN A 179 13.95 -9.13 14.35
N ALA A 180 12.82 -8.70 13.77
CA ALA A 180 12.68 -8.48 12.34
C ALA A 180 13.40 -7.21 11.89
N LEU A 181 13.41 -6.93 10.57
CA LEU A 181 13.87 -5.65 10.00
C LEU A 181 12.92 -4.48 10.31
N SER A 182 11.70 -4.74 10.79
CA SER A 182 10.69 -3.70 11.07
C SER A 182 11.09 -2.61 12.09
N PRO A 183 11.91 -2.85 13.13
CA PRO A 183 12.41 -1.83 14.05
C PRO A 183 13.51 -0.94 13.45
N LEU A 184 14.05 -1.27 12.27
CA LEU A 184 15.03 -0.43 11.56
C LEU A 184 14.39 0.76 10.83
N ARG A 185 13.04 0.83 10.78
CA ARG A 185 12.32 2.02 10.31
C ARG A 185 12.89 3.27 11.01
N LYS A 186 13.08 4.37 10.25
CA LYS A 186 13.49 5.68 10.80
C LYS A 186 12.41 6.15 11.79
N LEU A 187 12.57 5.77 13.06
CA LEU A 187 11.70 6.15 14.16
C LEU A 187 12.33 7.37 14.87
N PRO A 188 11.52 8.32 15.35
CA PRO A 188 12.03 9.43 16.15
C PRO A 188 12.82 8.93 17.36
N LYS A 189 13.91 9.63 17.66
CA LYS A 189 14.73 9.40 18.85
C LYS A 189 14.35 10.44 19.92
N LEU A 190 14.06 9.98 21.13
CA LEU A 190 13.96 10.83 22.32
C LEU A 190 15.04 10.38 23.29
N ASN A 191 15.95 11.28 23.67
CA ASN A 191 17.11 10.97 24.52
C ASN A 191 17.86 9.71 24.03
N GLU A 192 18.22 9.71 22.74
CA GLU A 192 18.96 8.63 22.05
C GLU A 192 18.24 7.27 21.93
N LYS A 193 17.02 7.11 22.46
CA LYS A 193 16.22 5.88 22.34
C LYS A 193 15.18 6.00 21.21
N LYS A 194 15.14 5.00 20.31
CA LYS A 194 14.13 4.88 19.24
C LYS A 194 12.75 4.65 19.84
N ILE A 195 11.76 5.48 19.52
CA ILE A 195 10.36 5.33 19.99
C ILE A 195 9.47 4.85 18.84
N HIS A 196 8.78 3.73 19.05
CA HIS A 196 7.76 3.26 18.11
C HIS A 196 6.46 4.06 18.27
N LEU A 197 6.21 4.99 17.36
CA LEU A 197 4.99 5.80 17.34
C LEU A 197 3.89 5.07 16.55
N ASN A 198 2.81 4.70 17.24
CA ASN A 198 1.58 4.25 16.61
C ASN A 198 0.69 5.48 16.37
N SER A 199 0.22 5.69 15.15
CA SER A 199 -0.62 6.82 14.73
C SER A 199 -1.87 6.99 15.60
N HIS A 200 -2.53 5.90 16.01
CA HIS A 200 -3.67 5.95 16.93
C HIS A 200 -3.28 6.37 18.36
N LYS A 201 -2.08 5.97 18.82
CA LYS A 201 -1.57 6.41 20.14
C LYS A 201 -1.17 7.88 20.13
N LEU A 202 -0.60 8.37 19.03
CA LEU A 202 -0.26 9.78 18.87
C LEU A 202 -1.52 10.64 18.82
N PHE A 203 -2.50 10.20 18.04
CA PHE A 203 -3.82 10.78 17.93
C PHE A 203 -4.53 10.88 19.30
N ASN A 204 -4.55 9.79 20.08
CA ASN A 204 -5.11 9.83 21.44
C ASN A 204 -4.34 10.80 22.33
N ARG A 205 -3.00 10.86 22.25
CA ARG A 205 -2.18 11.80 23.01
C ARG A 205 -2.49 13.26 22.65
N LEU A 206 -2.74 13.58 21.40
CA LEU A 206 -3.12 14.93 20.95
C LEU A 206 -4.44 15.40 21.56
N ILE A 207 -5.48 14.56 21.48
CA ILE A 207 -6.80 14.85 22.08
C ILE A 207 -6.67 15.10 23.58
N ILE A 208 -5.83 14.32 24.23
CA ILE A 208 -5.62 14.35 25.67
C ILE A 208 -4.81 15.58 26.11
N ILE A 209 -3.80 15.99 25.32
CA ILE A 209 -3.00 17.18 25.62
C ILE A 209 -3.80 18.46 25.26
N ALA A 210 -4.79 18.39 24.36
CA ALA A 210 -5.76 19.48 24.11
C ALA A 210 -6.59 19.81 25.36
N GLN A 211 -6.72 18.88 26.31
CA GLN A 211 -7.40 19.10 27.60
C GLN A 211 -6.50 19.74 28.68
N ARG A 212 -5.30 20.25 28.34
CA ARG A 212 -4.33 20.86 29.28
C ARG A 212 -4.03 22.34 29.00
N ASP A 213 -4.96 23.09 28.44
CA ASP A 213 -4.83 24.56 28.21
C ASP A 213 -3.55 25.00 27.48
N MET A 214 -3.18 24.31 26.40
CA MET A 214 -2.40 24.97 25.35
C MET A 214 -3.24 25.00 24.10
N THR A 215 -3.25 26.14 23.41
CA THR A 215 -4.10 26.38 22.26
C THR A 215 -3.82 25.35 21.17
N VAL A 216 -4.88 24.69 20.69
CA VAL A 216 -4.78 23.55 19.77
C VAL A 216 -4.20 23.97 18.40
N GLU A 217 -4.24 25.27 18.08
CA GLU A 217 -3.61 25.86 16.90
C GLU A 217 -2.12 25.54 16.78
N THR A 218 -1.35 25.59 17.86
CA THR A 218 0.10 25.32 17.85
C THR A 218 0.46 23.86 17.53
N ARG A 219 -0.51 22.93 17.58
CA ARG A 219 -0.22 21.48 17.46
C ARG A 219 -0.49 20.91 16.08
N SER A 220 -1.37 21.53 15.32
CA SER A 220 -1.64 21.14 13.93
C SER A 220 -0.54 21.58 12.96
N GLU A 221 0.45 22.34 13.44
CA GLU A 221 1.73 22.59 12.77
C GLU A 221 2.61 21.33 12.67
N TYR A 222 2.35 20.32 13.51
CA TYR A 222 3.10 19.07 13.53
C TYR A 222 2.36 17.98 12.73
N GLU A 223 3.09 16.97 12.25
CA GLU A 223 2.53 16.00 11.31
C GLU A 223 1.57 14.98 11.97
N LEU A 224 1.63 14.84 13.30
CA LEU A 224 0.78 13.96 14.12
C LEU A 224 0.85 12.46 13.74
N THR A 225 1.70 12.14 12.78
CA THR A 225 1.98 10.81 12.21
C THR A 225 3.46 10.74 11.83
N PRO A 226 4.06 9.54 11.68
CA PRO A 226 5.48 9.42 11.34
C PRO A 226 5.86 10.01 9.98
N PHE A 227 4.90 10.19 9.07
CA PHE A 227 5.08 10.73 7.73
C PHE A 227 3.85 11.56 7.30
N PRO A 228 4.00 12.62 6.49
CA PRO A 228 2.89 13.40 5.98
C PRO A 228 1.99 12.59 5.06
N LEU A 229 0.90 12.05 5.60
CA LEU A 229 0.04 11.10 4.89
C LEU A 229 -0.73 11.73 3.71
N SER A 230 -0.80 13.05 3.66
CA SER A 230 -1.30 13.79 2.49
C SER A 230 -0.40 13.66 1.27
N LEU A 231 0.88 13.33 1.46
CA LEU A 231 1.91 13.25 0.41
C LEU A 231 2.65 11.90 0.37
N PHE A 232 2.57 11.11 1.44
CA PHE A 232 3.28 9.83 1.59
C PHE A 232 2.33 8.71 2.02
N SER A 233 2.62 7.51 1.57
CA SER A 233 1.83 6.32 1.89
C SER A 233 2.27 5.71 3.23
N ASN A 234 1.29 5.33 4.04
CA ASN A 234 1.52 4.67 5.32
C ASN A 234 2.03 3.21 5.16
N GLN A 235 1.82 2.58 4.00
CA GLN A 235 2.16 1.16 3.79
C GLN A 235 3.65 0.95 3.52
N ASP A 236 4.23 1.79 2.66
CA ASP A 236 5.58 1.67 2.13
C ASP A 236 6.47 2.89 2.44
N GLN A 237 5.92 3.94 3.07
CA GLN A 237 6.64 5.18 3.43
C GLN A 237 7.23 5.89 2.21
N ARG A 238 6.69 5.63 1.02
CA ARG A 238 7.07 6.28 -0.23
C ARG A 238 6.09 7.41 -0.57
N MET A 239 6.52 8.29 -1.47
CA MET A 239 5.62 9.31 -2.03
C MET A 239 4.39 8.65 -2.62
N ASN A 240 3.22 9.26 -2.41
CA ASN A 240 1.97 8.80 -3.00
C ASN A 240 2.11 8.76 -4.52
N LYS A 241 1.77 7.61 -5.13
CA LYS A 241 1.86 7.42 -6.57
C LYS A 241 0.57 7.88 -7.26
N VAL A 242 0.72 8.55 -8.39
CA VAL A 242 -0.40 8.88 -9.30
C VAL A 242 -0.59 7.76 -10.30
N ASN A 243 -1.85 7.48 -10.69
CA ASN A 243 -2.12 6.73 -11.92
C ASN A 243 -1.88 7.65 -13.14
N LYS A 244 -0.61 7.74 -13.57
CA LYS A 244 -0.15 8.63 -14.65
C LYS A 244 -0.95 8.51 -15.95
N ALA A 245 -1.36 7.28 -16.29
CA ALA A 245 -2.05 7.00 -17.54
C ALA A 245 -3.44 7.66 -17.62
N GLY A 246 -4.09 7.92 -16.49
CA GLY A 246 -5.43 8.52 -16.45
C GLY A 246 -5.45 9.97 -16.95
N PHE A 247 -4.50 10.80 -16.53
CA PHE A 247 -4.50 12.23 -16.89
C PHE A 247 -4.30 12.46 -18.39
N SER A 248 -3.34 11.76 -19.01
CA SER A 248 -3.14 11.84 -20.46
C SER A 248 -4.34 11.27 -21.23
N LYS A 249 -4.91 10.15 -20.77
CA LYS A 249 -5.98 9.44 -21.50
C LYS A 249 -7.32 10.16 -21.43
N THR A 250 -7.66 10.77 -20.29
CA THR A 250 -9.01 11.30 -20.03
C THR A 250 -9.12 12.82 -20.21
N SER A 251 -8.01 13.56 -20.21
CA SER A 251 -8.09 15.05 -20.23
C SER A 251 -7.40 15.71 -21.42
N LEU A 252 -6.37 15.08 -22.00
CA LEU A 252 -5.61 15.65 -23.13
C LEU A 252 -5.88 14.92 -24.44
N LYS A 253 -5.94 13.58 -24.40
CA LYS A 253 -6.16 12.74 -25.60
C LYS A 253 -7.62 12.67 -26.04
N GLU A 254 -8.59 12.94 -25.17
CA GLU A 254 -10.02 13.02 -25.54
C GLU A 254 -10.36 14.27 -26.36
N LEU A 255 -9.44 15.23 -26.45
CA LEU A 255 -9.67 16.48 -27.19
C LEU A 255 -9.56 16.30 -28.71
N ILE A 256 -9.05 15.17 -29.20
CA ILE A 256 -8.77 14.95 -30.64
C ILE A 256 -8.88 13.46 -30.99
N ASP A 257 -9.40 13.17 -32.19
CA ASP A 257 -9.38 11.82 -32.76
C ASP A 257 -7.94 11.40 -33.14
N PRO A 258 -7.52 10.16 -32.83
CA PRO A 258 -6.22 9.63 -33.19
C PRO A 258 -6.05 9.52 -34.71
N VAL A 259 -4.83 9.77 -35.20
CA VAL A 259 -4.48 9.60 -36.62
C VAL A 259 -4.00 8.17 -36.85
N ASP A 260 -4.54 7.50 -37.87
CA ASP A 260 -4.21 6.11 -38.20
C ASP A 260 -2.90 6.03 -39.01
N LEU A 261 -1.87 5.41 -38.42
CA LEU A 261 -0.51 5.36 -38.98
C LEU A 261 0.23 4.02 -38.78
N THR A 262 -0.44 2.90 -38.49
CA THR A 262 0.31 1.63 -38.25
C THR A 262 -0.32 0.35 -38.81
N ASP A 263 0.49 -0.36 -39.62
CA ASP A 263 0.41 -1.79 -39.90
C ASP A 263 0.73 -2.65 -38.67
N HIS A 264 0.00 -3.75 -38.51
CA HIS A 264 -0.04 -4.58 -37.31
C HIS A 264 1.10 -5.62 -37.23
N ILE A 265 1.83 -5.65 -36.11
CA ILE A 265 2.67 -6.79 -35.72
C ILE A 265 2.08 -7.44 -34.45
N ARG A 266 1.85 -8.75 -34.50
CA ARG A 266 1.35 -9.57 -33.39
C ARG A 266 2.50 -10.16 -32.57
N PRO A 267 2.47 -10.13 -31.23
CA PRO A 267 3.44 -10.84 -30.41
C PRO A 267 2.87 -12.15 -29.85
N ASP A 268 3.58 -13.24 -30.13
CA ASP A 268 3.39 -14.55 -29.49
C ASP A 268 4.10 -14.64 -28.13
N MET A 269 3.55 -15.43 -27.21
CA MET A 269 3.92 -15.48 -25.79
C MET A 269 5.19 -16.30 -25.47
N ILE A 270 6.05 -15.77 -24.59
CA ILE A 270 7.12 -16.49 -23.88
C ILE A 270 6.90 -16.32 -22.35
N HIS A 271 7.10 -17.41 -21.59
CA HIS A 271 6.84 -17.50 -20.15
C HIS A 271 7.70 -16.52 -19.31
N LEU A 272 7.04 -15.82 -18.39
CA LEU A 272 7.48 -14.56 -17.77
C LEU A 272 8.10 -14.77 -16.37
N THR A 273 9.37 -14.38 -16.20
CA THR A 273 9.76 -13.71 -14.95
C THR A 273 8.89 -12.45 -14.83
N PRO A 274 8.31 -12.12 -13.66
CA PRO A 274 7.57 -10.88 -13.52
C PRO A 274 8.46 -9.71 -13.96
N ARG A 275 8.01 -8.95 -14.97
CA ARG A 275 8.78 -7.85 -15.59
C ARG A 275 9.44 -6.95 -14.53
N ALA A 276 8.72 -6.64 -13.46
CA ALA A 276 9.25 -5.87 -12.34
C ALA A 276 10.51 -6.51 -11.72
N LYS A 277 10.48 -7.80 -11.37
CA LYS A 277 11.61 -8.51 -10.77
C LYS A 277 12.82 -8.62 -11.71
N PHE A 278 12.57 -8.78 -13.01
CA PHE A 278 13.65 -8.80 -14.01
C PHE A 278 14.32 -7.42 -14.12
N MET A 279 13.51 -6.36 -14.17
CA MET A 279 13.99 -4.97 -14.33
C MET A 279 14.60 -4.38 -13.04
N ASP A 280 14.24 -4.88 -11.87
CA ASP A 280 14.80 -4.46 -10.57
C ASP A 280 16.24 -4.97 -10.36
N ASN A 281 16.68 -6.00 -11.10
CA ASN A 281 18.06 -6.48 -11.06
C ASN A 281 18.94 -5.63 -11.99
N LEU A 282 19.86 -4.86 -11.41
CA LEU A 282 20.71 -3.93 -12.15
C LEU A 282 21.55 -4.63 -13.24
N HIS A 283 22.07 -5.83 -12.95
CA HIS A 283 22.86 -6.61 -13.91
C HIS A 283 22.02 -7.06 -15.11
N ASN A 284 20.81 -7.56 -14.86
CA ASN A 284 19.87 -7.95 -15.92
C ASN A 284 19.47 -6.75 -16.77
N LYS A 285 19.20 -5.61 -16.12
CA LYS A 285 18.89 -4.34 -16.79
C LYS A 285 20.06 -3.90 -17.68
N SER A 286 21.29 -3.90 -17.17
CA SER A 286 22.48 -3.54 -17.95
C SER A 286 22.72 -4.49 -19.13
N LYS A 287 22.59 -5.81 -18.94
CA LYS A 287 22.71 -6.79 -20.02
C LYS A 287 21.64 -6.59 -21.10
N LEU A 288 20.40 -6.34 -20.70
CA LEU A 288 19.30 -6.09 -21.63
C LEU A 288 19.53 -4.80 -22.41
N ILE A 289 19.95 -3.72 -21.75
CA ILE A 289 20.30 -2.45 -22.42
C ILE A 289 21.41 -2.69 -23.44
N HIS A 290 22.48 -3.41 -23.06
CA HIS A 290 23.58 -3.70 -23.98
C HIS A 290 23.12 -4.53 -25.19
N LEU A 291 22.35 -5.60 -24.96
CA LEU A 291 21.81 -6.45 -26.02
C LEU A 291 20.92 -5.68 -27.00
N LEU A 292 20.00 -4.86 -26.49
CA LEU A 292 19.11 -4.06 -27.34
C LEU A 292 19.90 -3.00 -28.10
N SER A 293 20.84 -2.33 -27.43
CA SER A 293 21.66 -1.28 -28.03
C SER A 293 22.54 -1.82 -29.15
N SER A 294 23.19 -2.97 -28.97
CA SER A 294 23.97 -3.62 -30.02
C SER A 294 23.09 -4.09 -31.19
N THR A 295 21.92 -4.66 -30.88
CA THR A 295 20.96 -5.10 -31.91
C THR A 295 20.49 -3.92 -32.76
N PHE A 296 20.10 -2.80 -32.14
CA PHE A 296 19.66 -1.61 -32.88
C PHE A 296 20.78 -1.00 -33.71
N ARG A 297 22.00 -0.87 -33.15
CA ARG A 297 23.17 -0.38 -33.89
C ARG A 297 23.50 -1.25 -35.10
N ASN A 298 23.37 -2.57 -34.98
CA ASN A 298 23.55 -3.50 -36.11
C ASN A 298 22.51 -3.30 -37.22
N HIS A 299 21.31 -2.83 -36.88
CA HIS A 299 20.28 -2.44 -37.84
C HIS A 299 20.37 -0.96 -38.25
N GLN A 300 21.53 -0.33 -38.04
CA GLN A 300 21.81 1.07 -38.39
C GLN A 300 20.90 2.09 -37.69
N ILE A 301 20.28 1.70 -36.56
CA ILE A 301 19.51 2.61 -35.72
C ILE A 301 20.48 3.28 -34.74
N ILE A 302 20.43 4.61 -34.67
CA ILE A 302 21.23 5.40 -33.72
C ILE A 302 20.67 5.19 -32.32
N VAL A 303 21.53 4.80 -31.37
CA VAL A 303 21.15 4.56 -29.98
C VAL A 303 21.87 5.54 -29.06
N GLY A 304 21.10 6.38 -28.37
CA GLY A 304 21.56 7.20 -27.26
C GLY A 304 21.31 6.52 -25.92
N GLU A 305 22.35 6.40 -25.09
CA GLU A 305 22.24 5.88 -23.72
C GLU A 305 22.25 7.06 -22.73
N CYS A 306 21.36 7.03 -21.73
CA CYS A 306 21.22 8.08 -20.72
C CYS A 306 21.57 7.52 -19.33
N ASN A 307 22.32 8.30 -18.54
CA ASN A 307 22.68 7.93 -17.16
C ASN A 307 21.48 8.03 -16.20
N ASN A 308 20.51 8.90 -16.54
CA ASN A 308 19.28 9.16 -15.79
C ASN A 308 18.06 8.85 -16.68
N ASP A 309 16.91 9.40 -16.33
CA ASP A 309 15.69 9.27 -17.12
C ASP A 309 15.85 9.82 -18.56
N ALA A 310 15.28 9.11 -19.53
CA ALA A 310 15.47 9.40 -20.95
C ALA A 310 14.47 10.44 -21.47
N ASP A 311 13.42 10.80 -20.72
CA ASP A 311 12.31 11.58 -21.25
C ASP A 311 12.77 12.96 -21.75
N THR A 312 13.62 13.66 -20.98
CA THR A 312 14.17 14.96 -21.39
C THR A 312 15.06 14.85 -22.64
N SER A 313 15.85 13.79 -22.76
CA SER A 313 16.71 13.53 -23.93
C SER A 313 15.89 13.21 -25.18
N ILE A 314 14.82 12.43 -25.03
CA ILE A 314 13.87 12.12 -26.12
C ILE A 314 13.25 13.41 -26.64
N VAL A 315 12.72 14.26 -25.75
CA VAL A 315 12.09 15.52 -26.15
C VAL A 315 13.11 16.47 -26.79
N ARG A 316 14.30 16.59 -26.21
CA ARG A 316 15.37 17.44 -26.77
C ARG A 316 15.77 16.99 -28.17
N GLY A 317 15.93 15.68 -28.39
CA GLY A 317 16.24 15.10 -29.69
C GLY A 317 15.12 15.33 -30.71
N ALA A 318 13.87 15.13 -30.29
CA ALA A 318 12.71 15.35 -31.14
C ALA A 318 12.59 16.81 -31.60
N LEU A 319 12.76 17.77 -30.68
CA LEU A 319 12.72 19.21 -31.00
C LEU A 319 13.86 19.62 -31.94
N ALA A 320 15.06 19.03 -31.76
CA ALA A 320 16.19 19.30 -32.64
C ALA A 320 15.93 18.79 -34.06
N ALA A 321 15.44 17.55 -34.20
CA ALA A 321 15.09 16.98 -35.51
C ALA A 321 13.90 17.70 -36.17
N ALA A 322 12.94 18.19 -35.37
CA ALA A 322 11.77 18.93 -35.84
C ALA A 322 12.08 20.33 -36.39
N LYS A 323 13.35 20.74 -36.40
CA LYS A 323 13.82 21.91 -37.13
C LYS A 323 13.98 21.65 -38.62
N ASP A 324 14.26 20.39 -38.99
CA ASP A 324 14.65 20.00 -40.35
C ASP A 324 13.58 19.13 -41.03
N ASP A 325 12.84 18.31 -40.27
CA ASP A 325 11.78 17.45 -40.82
C ASP A 325 10.67 17.18 -39.78
N SER A 326 9.54 16.62 -40.22
CA SER A 326 8.51 16.10 -39.33
C SER A 326 9.04 14.94 -38.48
N VAL A 327 8.67 14.89 -37.20
CA VAL A 327 9.19 13.88 -36.26
C VAL A 327 8.07 13.15 -35.54
N GLU A 328 8.17 11.82 -35.53
CA GLU A 328 7.33 10.93 -34.73
C GLU A 328 8.08 10.49 -33.46
N VAL A 329 7.53 10.82 -32.29
CA VAL A 329 8.04 10.43 -30.97
C VAL A 329 7.20 9.27 -30.46
N ARG A 330 7.81 8.09 -30.30
CA ARG A 330 7.14 6.90 -29.74
C ARG A 330 7.38 6.80 -28.24
N ALA A 331 6.40 7.20 -27.43
CA ALA A 331 6.50 7.17 -25.97
C ALA A 331 5.14 6.97 -25.28
N GLU A 332 5.11 6.07 -24.29
CA GLU A 332 3.91 5.85 -23.45
C GLU A 332 3.83 6.81 -22.27
N ASN A 333 4.95 7.40 -21.84
CA ASN A 333 4.98 8.23 -20.64
C ASN A 333 4.30 9.58 -20.90
N ALA A 334 3.38 9.95 -20.01
CA ALA A 334 2.70 11.24 -20.07
C ALA A 334 3.67 12.41 -19.93
N ASP A 335 4.78 12.23 -19.22
CA ASP A 335 5.80 13.27 -19.00
C ASP A 335 6.39 13.77 -20.34
N VAL A 336 6.58 12.86 -21.31
CA VAL A 336 7.03 13.21 -22.67
C VAL A 336 6.01 14.09 -23.40
N LEU A 337 4.71 13.76 -23.34
CA LEU A 337 3.66 14.58 -23.95
C LEU A 337 3.65 16.00 -23.37
N ILE A 338 3.71 16.11 -22.04
CA ILE A 338 3.64 17.41 -21.35
C ILE A 338 4.82 18.29 -21.73
N MET A 339 6.03 17.72 -21.80
CA MET A 339 7.23 18.43 -22.24
C MET A 339 7.15 18.81 -23.73
N LEU A 340 6.67 17.91 -24.61
CA LEU A 340 6.46 18.24 -26.02
C LEU A 340 5.49 19.41 -26.18
N LEU A 341 4.36 19.42 -25.47
CA LEU A 341 3.37 20.50 -25.51
C LEU A 341 3.92 21.84 -24.99
N HIS A 342 4.84 21.80 -24.03
CA HIS A 342 5.47 23.01 -23.51
C HIS A 342 6.45 23.62 -24.52
N HIS A 343 7.21 22.77 -25.24
CA HIS A 343 8.30 23.20 -26.13
C HIS A 343 7.93 23.30 -27.62
N SER A 344 6.80 22.72 -28.05
CA SER A 344 6.42 22.58 -29.46
C SER A 344 6.25 23.89 -30.22
N SER A 345 6.01 25.01 -29.53
CA SER A 345 5.87 26.32 -30.18
C SER A 345 7.13 26.79 -30.89
N SER A 346 8.27 26.13 -30.65
CA SER A 346 9.57 26.47 -31.22
C SER A 346 9.95 25.66 -32.47
N THR A 347 9.12 24.70 -32.91
CA THR A 347 9.48 23.83 -34.05
C THR A 347 8.94 24.33 -35.38
N LYS A 348 9.73 24.15 -36.45
CA LYS A 348 9.35 24.51 -37.82
C LYS A 348 8.44 23.45 -38.44
N TYR A 349 8.72 22.17 -38.16
CA TYR A 349 7.97 21.04 -38.69
C TYR A 349 7.07 20.39 -37.61
N PRO A 350 6.05 19.62 -38.04
CA PRO A 350 5.14 18.95 -37.12
C PRO A 350 5.81 17.92 -36.22
N LEU A 351 5.30 17.83 -34.98
CA LEU A 351 5.65 16.82 -34.00
C LEU A 351 4.43 15.91 -33.76
N TYR A 352 4.65 14.60 -33.85
CA TYR A 352 3.65 13.59 -33.52
C TYR A 352 4.09 12.79 -32.30
N LEU A 353 3.19 12.55 -31.35
CA LEU A 353 3.40 11.60 -30.26
C LEU A 353 2.59 10.33 -30.55
N THR A 354 3.27 9.20 -30.68
CA THR A 354 2.65 7.91 -30.92
C THR A 354 2.70 7.06 -29.65
N THR A 355 1.53 6.52 -29.26
CA THR A 355 1.40 5.57 -28.17
C THR A 355 0.65 4.33 -28.64
N SER A 356 0.46 3.33 -27.78
CA SER A 356 -0.28 2.10 -28.09
C SER A 356 -1.72 2.33 -28.57
N ASN A 357 -2.24 3.54 -28.34
CA ASN A 357 -3.61 3.94 -28.65
C ASN A 357 -3.71 4.77 -29.94
N GLY A 358 -2.58 5.05 -30.60
CA GLY A 358 -2.53 5.84 -31.83
C GLY A 358 -1.55 7.01 -31.78
N SER A 359 -1.52 7.75 -32.88
CA SER A 359 -0.65 8.90 -33.10
C SER A 359 -1.41 10.22 -32.92
N TYR A 360 -0.80 11.15 -32.20
CA TYR A 360 -1.40 12.43 -31.84
C TYR A 360 -0.53 13.59 -32.32
N ASP A 361 -1.12 14.56 -33.01
CA ASP A 361 -0.45 15.79 -33.41
C ASP A 361 -0.31 16.73 -32.21
N VAL A 362 0.93 16.98 -31.79
CA VAL A 362 1.25 17.77 -30.60
C VAL A 362 0.73 19.21 -30.76
N LYS A 363 0.82 19.78 -31.96
CA LYS A 363 0.40 21.15 -32.23
C LYS A 363 -1.11 21.29 -32.12
N LYS A 364 -1.86 20.32 -32.65
CA LYS A 364 -3.34 20.32 -32.51
C LYS A 364 -3.79 20.22 -31.06
N ILE A 365 -3.10 19.41 -30.23
CA ILE A 365 -3.39 19.37 -28.78
C ILE A 365 -3.10 20.72 -28.16
N GLN A 366 -1.96 21.33 -28.52
CA GLN A 366 -1.61 22.65 -28.02
C GLN A 366 -2.66 23.70 -28.42
N GLU A 367 -3.16 23.68 -29.64
CA GLU A 367 -4.20 24.60 -30.13
C GLU A 367 -5.57 24.39 -29.46
N ALA A 368 -5.89 23.17 -29.02
CA ALA A 368 -7.12 22.87 -28.30
C ALA A 368 -7.11 23.35 -26.84
N LEU A 369 -5.93 23.64 -26.27
CA LEU A 369 -5.78 24.13 -24.90
C LEU A 369 -5.88 25.66 -24.84
N SER A 370 -6.52 26.18 -23.79
CA SER A 370 -6.54 27.62 -23.54
C SER A 370 -5.13 28.16 -23.26
N GLU A 371 -4.92 29.47 -23.43
CA GLU A 371 -3.62 30.10 -23.15
C GLU A 371 -3.11 29.78 -21.74
N LYS A 372 -3.98 29.93 -20.74
CA LYS A 372 -3.68 29.61 -19.34
C LYS A 372 -3.35 28.13 -19.14
N GLN A 373 -4.14 27.23 -19.73
CA GLN A 373 -3.88 25.79 -19.67
C GLN A 373 -2.51 25.45 -20.26
N ARG A 374 -2.16 26.00 -21.44
CA ARG A 374 -0.86 25.78 -22.07
C ARG A 374 0.30 26.26 -21.19
N ARG A 375 0.19 27.47 -20.66
CA ARG A 375 1.23 28.10 -19.82
C ARG A 375 1.54 27.26 -18.59
N TYR A 376 0.51 26.83 -17.87
CA TYR A 376 0.67 26.16 -16.58
C TYR A 376 0.61 24.64 -16.64
N LEU A 377 0.44 24.01 -17.81
CA LEU A 377 0.32 22.56 -17.93
C LEU A 377 1.49 21.81 -17.28
N LEU A 378 2.72 22.30 -17.50
CA LEU A 378 3.94 21.72 -16.97
C LEU A 378 4.00 21.83 -15.43
N PHE A 379 3.69 23.02 -14.88
CA PHE A 379 3.56 23.23 -13.44
C PHE A 379 2.48 22.32 -12.84
N CYS A 380 1.26 22.35 -13.38
CA CYS A 380 0.13 21.56 -12.91
C CYS A 380 0.48 20.07 -12.91
N HIS A 381 1.15 19.59 -13.96
CA HIS A 381 1.54 18.19 -14.07
C HIS A 381 2.62 17.81 -13.04
N ALA A 382 3.63 18.64 -12.80
CA ALA A 382 4.66 18.35 -11.81
C ALA A 382 4.10 18.42 -10.38
N PHE A 383 3.47 19.53 -10.01
CA PHE A 383 3.03 19.83 -8.64
C PHE A 383 1.95 18.85 -8.14
N THR A 384 1.00 18.47 -8.99
CA THR A 384 -0.06 17.51 -8.60
C THR A 384 0.42 16.05 -8.52
N GLY A 385 1.67 15.78 -8.92
CA GLY A 385 2.34 14.50 -8.78
C GLY A 385 2.81 13.89 -10.10
N CYS A 386 4.05 13.41 -10.10
CA CYS A 386 4.75 12.69 -11.16
C CYS A 386 5.69 11.64 -10.53
N ASP A 387 6.76 11.18 -11.19
CA ASP A 387 7.66 10.17 -10.60
C ASP A 387 8.47 10.69 -9.40
N THR A 388 8.83 11.96 -9.44
CA THR A 388 9.70 12.63 -8.47
C THR A 388 8.93 13.54 -7.51
N VAL A 389 7.63 13.71 -7.73
CA VAL A 389 6.76 14.57 -6.91
C VAL A 389 5.54 13.76 -6.49
N SER A 390 5.23 13.77 -5.20
CA SER A 390 4.11 13.01 -4.63
C SER A 390 2.75 13.47 -5.16
N ALA A 391 1.85 12.51 -5.39
CA ALA A 391 0.43 12.81 -5.50
C ALA A 391 -0.09 13.46 -4.20
N ILE A 392 -1.06 14.37 -4.33
CA ILE A 392 -1.76 14.92 -3.18
C ILE A 392 -2.98 14.03 -2.87
N ALA A 393 -2.97 13.40 -1.71
CA ALA A 393 -4.02 12.46 -1.33
C ALA A 393 -5.39 13.15 -1.26
N SER A 394 -6.44 12.41 -1.63
CA SER A 394 -7.82 12.89 -1.73
C SER A 394 -8.09 13.94 -2.82
N HIS A 395 -7.09 14.33 -3.60
CA HIS A 395 -7.25 15.28 -4.70
C HIS A 395 -6.83 14.66 -6.04
N GLY A 396 -7.79 14.60 -6.97
CA GLY A 396 -7.56 14.06 -8.31
C GLY A 396 -6.76 15.03 -9.18
N LYS A 397 -5.84 14.52 -9.98
CA LYS A 397 -4.97 15.32 -10.87
C LYS A 397 -5.75 16.21 -11.85
N THR A 398 -6.76 15.64 -12.52
CA THR A 398 -7.66 16.38 -13.41
C THR A 398 -8.45 17.45 -12.65
N THR A 399 -8.95 17.12 -11.45
CA THR A 399 -9.67 18.08 -10.59
C THR A 399 -8.79 19.28 -10.24
N LEU A 400 -7.55 19.04 -9.80
CA LEU A 400 -6.61 20.10 -9.46
C LEU A 400 -6.21 20.91 -10.70
N PHE A 401 -5.99 20.27 -11.85
CA PHE A 401 -5.72 20.97 -13.10
C PHE A 401 -6.82 21.97 -13.47
N HIS A 402 -8.09 21.54 -13.43
CA HIS A 402 -9.22 22.44 -13.69
C HIS A 402 -9.34 23.52 -12.62
N MET A 403 -9.12 23.18 -11.35
CA MET A 403 -9.15 24.13 -10.24
C MET A 403 -8.10 25.23 -10.42
N PHE A 404 -6.85 24.88 -10.76
CA PHE A 404 -5.78 25.86 -10.98
C PHE A 404 -6.00 26.71 -12.23
N CYS A 405 -6.52 26.11 -13.30
CA CYS A 405 -6.81 26.86 -14.53
C CYS A 405 -8.00 27.82 -14.38
N ALA A 406 -8.95 27.52 -13.50
CA ALA A 406 -10.11 28.38 -13.22
C ALA A 406 -9.84 29.41 -12.11
N GLY A 407 -8.88 29.15 -11.22
CA GLY A 407 -8.54 29.98 -10.07
C GLY A 407 -7.66 31.18 -10.40
N ASP A 408 -7.62 32.16 -9.50
CA ASP A 408 -6.72 33.31 -9.55
C ASP A 408 -5.50 33.05 -8.65
N ILE A 409 -4.55 32.24 -9.16
CA ILE A 409 -3.33 31.84 -8.44
C ILE A 409 -2.08 31.92 -9.34
N ASP A 410 -2.20 32.65 -10.45
CA ASP A 410 -1.18 32.80 -11.50
C ASP A 410 0.15 33.30 -10.93
N GLU A 411 0.11 34.27 -10.01
CA GLU A 411 1.30 34.81 -9.34
C GLU A 411 2.12 33.73 -8.60
N HIS A 412 1.46 32.74 -8.01
CA HIS A 412 2.13 31.64 -7.32
C HIS A 412 2.66 30.60 -8.31
N MET A 413 1.91 30.30 -9.38
CA MET A 413 2.34 29.35 -10.40
C MET A 413 3.52 29.88 -11.21
N ASP A 414 3.55 31.19 -11.48
CA ASP A 414 4.64 31.86 -12.20
C ASP A 414 5.98 31.76 -11.47
N ILE A 415 5.99 31.78 -10.13
CA ILE A 415 7.20 31.57 -9.33
C ILE A 415 7.83 30.20 -9.62
N PHE A 416 7.02 29.16 -9.89
CA PHE A 416 7.56 27.85 -10.22
C PHE A 416 8.14 27.78 -11.64
N LEU A 417 7.67 28.65 -12.54
CA LEU A 417 8.14 28.74 -13.92
C LEU A 417 9.34 29.70 -14.06
N ASP A 418 9.68 30.47 -13.03
CA ASP A 418 10.86 31.34 -13.03
C ASP A 418 12.13 30.55 -12.67
N VAL A 419 13.07 30.50 -13.63
CA VAL A 419 14.37 29.84 -13.51
C VAL A 419 15.32 30.53 -12.50
N GLN A 420 15.00 31.74 -12.05
CA GLN A 420 15.77 32.51 -11.07
C GLN A 420 15.04 32.60 -9.71
N ALA A 421 13.91 31.91 -9.53
CA ALA A 421 13.15 31.96 -8.30
C ALA A 421 13.97 31.50 -7.10
N LYS A 422 13.92 32.27 -6.01
CA LYS A 422 14.57 31.92 -4.75
C LYS A 422 13.79 30.82 -4.04
N LYS A 423 14.50 29.94 -3.32
CA LYS A 423 13.91 28.82 -2.56
C LYS A 423 12.79 29.29 -1.62
N ASP A 424 12.98 30.39 -0.90
CA ASP A 424 11.95 30.91 0.02
C ASP A 424 10.67 31.33 -0.72
N ALA A 425 10.80 31.96 -1.89
CA ALA A 425 9.64 32.35 -2.71
C ALA A 425 8.89 31.12 -3.23
N VAL A 426 9.62 30.08 -3.68
CA VAL A 426 9.04 28.80 -4.10
C VAL A 426 8.29 28.12 -2.95
N ILE A 427 8.84 28.16 -1.74
CA ILE A 427 8.23 27.60 -0.54
C ILE A 427 6.93 28.35 -0.21
N GLU A 428 6.95 29.68 -0.13
CA GLU A 428 5.74 30.46 0.17
C GLU A 428 4.66 30.28 -0.91
N ALA A 429 5.04 30.31 -2.19
CA ALA A 429 4.11 30.10 -3.30
C ALA A 429 3.43 28.72 -3.20
N GLY A 430 4.22 27.67 -2.95
CA GLY A 430 3.67 26.33 -2.80
C GLY A 430 2.76 26.17 -1.58
N ILE A 431 3.06 26.85 -0.48
CA ILE A 431 2.21 26.89 0.71
C ILE A 431 0.89 27.61 0.41
N ALA A 432 0.92 28.74 -0.29
CA ALA A 432 -0.27 29.45 -0.73
C ALA A 432 -1.12 28.60 -1.70
N ILE A 433 -0.50 27.83 -2.59
CA ILE A 433 -1.19 26.86 -3.45
C ILE A 433 -1.87 25.77 -2.61
N PHE A 434 -1.22 25.23 -1.57
CA PHE A 434 -1.89 24.28 -0.67
C PHE A 434 -3.06 24.93 0.07
N GLN A 435 -2.93 26.16 0.57
CA GLN A 435 -4.04 26.90 1.17
C GLN A 435 -5.23 27.04 0.20
N TYR A 436 -4.94 27.31 -1.08
CA TYR A 436 -5.93 27.38 -2.14
C TYR A 436 -6.60 26.02 -2.40
N ILE A 437 -5.83 24.92 -2.51
CA ILE A 437 -6.35 23.54 -2.69
C ILE A 437 -7.38 23.18 -1.60
N TYR A 438 -7.12 23.58 -0.35
CA TYR A 438 -8.01 23.31 0.78
C TYR A 438 -9.07 24.39 1.01
N HIS A 439 -9.28 25.29 0.04
CA HIS A 439 -10.30 26.34 0.05
C HIS A 439 -10.21 27.31 1.24
N ALA A 440 -9.00 27.58 1.71
CA ALA A 440 -8.73 28.50 2.82
C ALA A 440 -7.48 29.35 2.55
N PRO A 441 -7.50 30.22 1.52
CA PRO A 441 -6.37 31.09 1.19
C PRO A 441 -6.00 32.00 2.37
N CYS A 442 -4.73 32.40 2.45
CA CYS A 442 -4.19 33.27 3.50
C CYS A 442 -4.33 32.73 4.94
N THR A 443 -4.74 31.47 5.10
CA THR A 443 -4.90 30.82 6.40
C THR A 443 -3.71 29.91 6.67
N ASN A 444 -3.16 29.94 7.89
CA ASN A 444 -2.06 29.04 8.27
C ASN A 444 -2.47 27.56 8.03
N LEU A 445 -1.62 26.76 7.38
CA LEU A 445 -1.89 25.35 7.07
C LEU A 445 -2.21 24.51 8.32
N GLY A 446 -1.58 24.81 9.46
CA GLY A 446 -1.89 24.21 10.75
C GLY A 446 -3.31 24.54 11.22
N ALA A 447 -3.75 25.79 11.06
CA ALA A 447 -5.14 26.18 11.37
C ALA A 447 -6.16 25.45 10.47
N ILE A 448 -5.89 25.35 9.16
CA ILE A 448 -6.72 24.59 8.22
C ILE A 448 -6.77 23.10 8.63
N ARG A 449 -5.61 22.52 8.95
CA ARG A 449 -5.51 21.14 9.45
C ARG A 449 -6.36 20.94 10.69
N TYR A 450 -6.29 21.86 11.65
CA TYR A 450 -7.07 21.79 12.89
C TYR A 450 -8.58 21.87 12.66
N ASP A 451 -9.02 22.83 11.85
CA ASP A 451 -10.44 23.02 11.57
C ASP A 451 -11.03 21.81 10.83
N MET A 452 -10.35 21.34 9.77
CA MET A 452 -10.76 20.14 9.06
C MET A 452 -10.75 18.89 9.94
N PHE A 453 -9.75 18.76 10.81
CA PHE A 453 -9.67 17.69 11.78
C PHE A 453 -10.87 17.71 12.73
N SER A 454 -11.18 18.86 13.31
CA SER A 454 -12.28 19.04 14.28
C SER A 454 -13.62 18.70 13.65
N ARG A 455 -13.88 19.18 12.43
CA ARG A 455 -15.08 18.85 11.64
C ARG A 455 -15.20 17.35 11.35
N LYS A 456 -14.11 16.70 10.94
CA LYS A 456 -14.10 15.26 10.60
C LYS A 456 -14.16 14.35 11.83
N ALA A 457 -13.58 14.79 12.95
CA ALA A 457 -13.64 14.09 14.22
C ALA A 457 -15.07 14.06 14.77
N ALA A 458 -15.80 15.18 14.68
CA ALA A 458 -17.22 15.23 15.02
C ALA A 458 -18.08 14.26 14.17
N ALA A 459 -17.67 14.00 12.94
CA ALA A 459 -18.33 13.06 12.02
C ALA A 459 -17.85 11.59 12.14
N GLY A 460 -16.91 11.27 13.04
CA GLY A 460 -16.35 9.92 13.21
C GLY A 460 -15.51 9.40 12.03
N LEU A 461 -15.10 10.27 11.11
CA LEU A 461 -14.45 9.92 9.84
C LEU A 461 -13.05 10.53 9.72
N ILE A 462 -12.14 10.13 10.62
CA ILE A 462 -10.78 10.67 10.63
C ILE A 462 -9.89 9.84 9.71
N LYS A 463 -9.66 10.37 8.50
CA LYS A 463 -8.64 9.90 7.57
C LYS A 463 -7.53 10.95 7.49
N PRO A 464 -6.37 10.72 8.12
CA PRO A 464 -5.28 11.70 8.12
C PRO A 464 -4.76 12.05 6.71
N GLU A 465 -4.90 11.13 5.75
CA GLU A 465 -4.57 11.33 4.33
C GLU A 465 -5.40 12.46 3.69
N ALA A 466 -6.55 12.80 4.29
CA ALA A 466 -7.45 13.82 3.79
C ALA A 466 -7.32 15.16 4.52
N LEU A 467 -6.24 15.35 5.30
CA LEU A 467 -5.87 16.62 5.91
C LEU A 467 -4.81 17.32 5.05
N PRO A 468 -4.68 18.67 5.11
CA PRO A 468 -3.60 19.39 4.45
C PRO A 468 -2.23 18.91 4.94
N PRO A 469 -1.14 18.99 4.14
CA PRO A 469 0.22 18.82 4.67
C PRO A 469 0.57 19.89 5.72
N THR A 470 1.53 19.58 6.59
CA THR A 470 2.20 20.60 7.42
C THR A 470 2.99 21.58 6.57
N ARG A 471 3.40 22.71 7.17
CA ARG A 471 4.18 23.73 6.48
C ARG A 471 5.50 23.17 5.93
N GLY A 472 6.25 22.41 6.72
CA GLY A 472 7.49 21.78 6.29
C GLY A 472 7.29 20.70 5.24
N ALA A 473 6.20 19.92 5.32
CA ALA A 473 5.88 18.93 4.28
C ALA A 473 5.51 19.61 2.96
N ALA A 474 4.71 20.69 3.00
CA ALA A 474 4.38 21.51 1.85
C ALA A 474 5.65 22.16 1.24
N ALA A 475 6.56 22.67 2.07
CA ALA A 475 7.83 23.24 1.61
C ALA A 475 8.68 22.22 0.85
N GLN A 476 8.87 21.02 1.41
CA GLN A 476 9.65 19.95 0.76
C GLN A 476 9.01 19.47 -0.54
N HIS A 477 7.68 19.37 -0.59
CA HIS A 477 6.95 19.06 -1.81
C HIS A 477 7.16 20.13 -2.89
N SER A 478 7.06 21.40 -2.50
CA SER A 478 7.22 22.55 -3.41
C SER A 478 8.62 22.61 -4.00
N LEU A 479 9.66 22.36 -3.19
CA LEU A 479 11.03 22.30 -3.67
C LEU A 479 11.24 21.17 -4.69
N ARG A 480 10.69 19.97 -4.45
CA ARG A 480 10.76 18.86 -5.41
C ARG A 480 10.00 19.17 -6.70
N ALA A 481 8.82 19.78 -6.60
CA ALA A 481 8.05 20.20 -7.76
C ALA A 481 8.82 21.23 -8.58
N TYR A 482 9.43 22.22 -7.94
CA TYR A 482 10.27 23.21 -8.60
C TYR A 482 11.45 22.57 -9.32
N LEU A 483 12.24 21.71 -8.65
CA LEU A 483 13.34 20.97 -9.28
C LEU A 483 12.89 20.25 -10.55
N GLN A 484 11.77 19.51 -10.48
CA GLN A 484 11.24 18.79 -11.63
C GLN A 484 10.82 19.70 -12.78
N ILE A 485 10.17 20.83 -12.44
CA ILE A 485 9.74 21.85 -13.41
C ILE A 485 10.97 22.45 -14.10
N GLN A 486 12.02 22.79 -13.36
CA GLN A 486 13.26 23.33 -13.91
C GLN A 486 13.94 22.33 -14.86
N ASP A 487 14.05 21.06 -14.47
CA ASP A 487 14.63 20.02 -15.33
C ASP A 487 13.84 19.84 -16.65
N TRP A 488 12.51 19.96 -16.61
CA TRP A 488 11.66 19.87 -17.80
C TRP A 488 11.66 21.14 -18.66
N MET A 489 11.69 22.33 -18.04
CA MET A 489 11.78 23.60 -18.76
C MET A 489 13.14 23.77 -19.45
N LEU A 490 14.22 23.37 -18.78
CA LEU A 490 15.57 23.44 -19.35
C LEU A 490 15.91 22.22 -20.22
N LEU A 491 15.00 21.24 -20.27
CA LEU A 491 15.22 19.91 -20.84
C LEU A 491 16.58 19.37 -20.42
N LYS A 492 16.93 19.46 -19.14
CA LYS A 492 18.24 19.10 -18.60
C LYS A 492 18.06 18.43 -17.25
N SER A 493 18.50 17.18 -17.14
CA SER A 493 18.50 16.47 -15.85
C SER A 493 19.50 17.07 -14.88
N MET A 494 19.14 17.11 -13.59
CA MET A 494 19.98 17.65 -12.51
C MET A 494 20.43 19.08 -12.80
N SER A 495 19.49 19.93 -13.24
CA SER A 495 19.73 21.36 -13.42
C SER A 495 20.09 22.05 -12.10
N LEU A 496 19.55 21.52 -11.00
CA LEU A 496 19.80 21.93 -9.62
C LEU A 496 20.20 20.68 -8.80
N ASP A 497 20.88 20.89 -7.66
CA ASP A 497 21.27 19.80 -6.76
C ASP A 497 20.03 19.24 -6.03
N PRO A 498 19.65 17.96 -6.25
CA PRO A 498 18.48 17.39 -5.59
C PRO A 498 18.52 17.47 -4.06
N SER A 499 19.73 17.41 -3.45
CA SER A 499 19.90 17.50 -1.99
C SER A 499 19.42 18.82 -1.40
N ASP A 500 19.41 19.85 -2.23
CA ASP A 500 19.00 21.20 -1.90
C ASP A 500 17.50 21.46 -2.14
N TYR A 501 16.82 20.50 -2.80
CA TYR A 501 15.45 20.62 -3.28
C TYR A 501 14.59 19.41 -2.86
N GLY A 502 14.69 19.04 -1.59
CA GLY A 502 13.79 18.09 -0.93
C GLY A 502 14.09 16.62 -1.17
N TRP A 503 15.33 16.30 -1.54
CA TRP A 503 15.90 14.96 -1.56
C TRP A 503 17.09 14.84 -0.60
N THR A 504 17.47 13.62 -0.25
CA THR A 504 18.68 13.32 0.52
C THR A 504 19.34 12.06 -0.05
N LEU A 505 20.66 11.96 0.00
CA LEU A 505 21.37 10.80 -0.55
C LEU A 505 21.31 9.62 0.45
N GLY A 506 20.59 8.57 0.09
CA GLY A 506 20.51 7.29 0.80
C GLY A 506 21.47 6.24 0.26
N VAL A 507 21.42 5.04 0.83
CA VAL A 507 22.30 3.91 0.45
C VAL A 507 22.05 3.43 -0.98
N HIS A 508 20.84 3.63 -1.49
CA HIS A 508 20.39 3.17 -2.82
C HIS A 508 20.09 4.32 -3.79
N GLY A 509 20.60 5.53 -3.50
CA GLY A 509 20.35 6.75 -4.28
C GLY A 509 19.51 7.77 -3.52
N TYR A 510 18.92 8.73 -4.23
CA TYR A 510 18.16 9.82 -3.62
C TYR A 510 16.84 9.33 -3.00
N GLU A 511 16.61 9.69 -1.74
CA GLU A 511 15.38 9.47 -0.99
C GLU A 511 14.65 10.82 -0.76
N PRO A 512 13.31 10.87 -0.88
CA PRO A 512 12.58 12.12 -0.67
C PRO A 512 12.57 12.49 0.81
N VAL A 513 12.82 13.77 1.11
CA VAL A 513 12.69 14.32 2.47
C VAL A 513 11.21 14.62 2.76
N PRO A 514 10.56 13.96 3.74
CA PRO A 514 9.12 14.14 3.95
C PRO A 514 8.77 15.51 4.54
N THR A 515 9.53 15.95 5.54
CA THR A 515 9.42 17.25 6.19
C THR A 515 10.71 17.53 6.96
N LEU A 516 11.03 18.80 7.18
CA LEU A 516 12.08 19.23 8.11
C LEU A 516 11.51 19.63 9.48
N ASP A 517 10.18 19.71 9.59
CA ASP A 517 9.52 20.03 10.84
C ASP A 517 9.67 18.87 11.83
N PRO A 518 9.76 19.16 13.14
CA PRO A 518 9.64 18.13 14.16
C PRO A 518 8.33 17.33 13.98
N MET A 519 8.40 15.99 14.13
CA MET A 519 7.21 15.14 13.97
C MET A 519 6.11 15.42 15.01
N ALA A 520 6.50 15.85 16.20
CA ALA A 520 5.62 16.20 17.31
C ALA A 520 6.34 17.16 18.26
N PRO A 521 5.59 17.96 19.05
CA PRO A 521 6.19 18.74 20.13
C PRO A 521 6.93 17.81 21.10
N ASP A 522 8.05 18.29 21.65
CA ASP A 522 8.86 17.57 22.64
C ASP A 522 8.00 17.07 23.82
N GLU A 523 7.03 17.87 24.25
CA GLU A 523 6.07 17.56 25.32
C GLU A 523 5.17 16.37 24.98
N LEU A 524 4.82 16.19 23.70
CA LEU A 524 3.99 15.08 23.23
C LEU A 524 4.79 13.77 23.15
N LEU A 525 6.08 13.86 22.82
CA LEU A 525 7.01 12.73 22.90
C LEU A 525 7.31 12.35 24.36
N ARG A 526 7.37 13.34 25.25
CA ARG A 526 7.47 13.17 26.72
C ARG A 526 6.15 12.75 27.37
N PHE A 527 5.05 12.64 26.61
CA PHE A 527 3.74 12.25 27.15
C PHE A 527 3.83 10.94 27.93
N THR A 528 3.52 11.04 29.22
CA THR A 528 3.28 9.92 30.11
C THR A 528 1.96 10.12 30.84
N SER A 529 0.99 9.26 30.57
CA SER A 529 -0.14 9.05 31.47
C SER A 529 0.27 8.06 32.55
N CYS A 530 -0.16 8.30 33.79
CA CYS A 530 0.06 7.35 34.86
C CYS A 530 -1.14 6.42 34.99
N ASN A 531 -0.89 5.18 35.41
CA ASN A 531 -1.93 4.24 35.83
C ASN A 531 -1.94 4.10 37.35
N CYS A 532 -1.70 5.20 38.06
CA CYS A 532 -1.58 5.21 39.51
C CYS A 532 -2.95 5.00 40.17
N ASN A 533 -2.99 4.12 41.18
CA ASN A 533 -4.15 3.91 42.05
C ASN A 533 -4.16 4.84 43.27
N GLY A 534 -3.14 5.70 43.41
CA GLY A 534 -2.94 6.55 44.58
C GLY A 534 -2.86 8.04 44.24
N ASP A 535 -2.59 8.83 45.28
CA ASP A 535 -2.55 10.30 45.32
C ASP A 535 -1.57 10.99 44.35
N CYS A 536 -0.74 10.24 43.61
CA CYS A 536 0.29 10.76 42.72
C CYS A 536 1.24 11.78 43.39
N SER A 537 1.48 11.66 44.69
CA SER A 537 2.28 12.64 45.45
C SER A 537 3.79 12.51 45.22
N ASN A 538 4.27 11.34 44.82
CA ASN A 538 5.70 11.05 44.67
C ASN A 538 6.11 10.67 43.23
N ARG A 539 7.43 10.57 43.00
CA ARG A 539 8.02 10.24 41.68
C ARG A 539 7.80 8.79 41.22
N ARG A 540 6.98 7.98 41.92
CA ARG A 540 6.47 6.70 41.37
C ARG A 540 5.38 6.95 40.33
N CYS A 541 4.68 8.10 40.40
CA CYS A 541 3.79 8.55 39.34
C CYS A 541 4.62 8.96 38.11
N SER A 542 4.36 8.35 36.95
CA SER A 542 5.05 8.68 35.70
C SER A 542 4.82 10.13 35.28
N CYS A 543 3.61 10.68 35.50
CA CYS A 543 3.32 12.10 35.26
C CYS A 543 4.23 12.99 36.12
N LYS A 544 4.26 12.77 37.45
CA LYS A 544 5.07 13.58 38.37
C LYS A 544 6.57 13.40 38.18
N LYS A 545 7.02 12.19 37.81
CA LYS A 545 8.42 11.90 37.49
C LYS A 545 8.91 12.69 36.27
N ASN A 546 8.05 12.86 35.27
CA ASN A 546 8.35 13.62 34.05
C ASN A 546 7.94 15.10 34.15
N GLY A 547 7.61 15.59 35.35
CA GLY A 547 7.30 17.00 35.59
C GLY A 547 5.96 17.50 35.04
N VAL A 548 5.01 16.61 34.73
CA VAL A 548 3.68 16.98 34.19
C VAL A 548 2.54 16.66 35.16
N LYS A 549 1.47 17.46 35.13
CA LYS A 549 0.24 17.23 35.92
C LYS A 549 -0.60 16.08 35.38
N CYS A 550 -1.22 15.30 36.25
CA CYS A 550 -2.20 14.26 35.91
C CYS A 550 -3.48 14.89 35.32
N ILE A 551 -4.15 14.15 34.45
CA ILE A 551 -5.37 14.58 33.73
C ILE A 551 -6.35 13.43 33.58
N SER A 552 -7.55 13.72 33.07
CA SER A 552 -8.66 12.80 32.76
C SER A 552 -8.23 11.48 32.11
N ALA A 553 -7.18 11.50 31.27
CA ALA A 553 -6.67 10.33 30.57
C ALA A 553 -5.64 9.49 31.35
N CYS A 554 -5.29 9.88 32.58
CA CYS A 554 -4.54 9.04 33.50
C CYS A 554 -5.49 8.00 34.10
N GLY A 555 -5.06 6.73 34.16
CA GLY A 555 -5.96 5.59 34.32
C GLY A 555 -6.95 5.71 35.49
N ASN A 556 -6.45 5.55 36.72
CA ASN A 556 -7.32 5.57 37.91
C ASN A 556 -7.40 6.95 38.57
N CYS A 557 -6.33 7.74 38.55
CA CYS A 557 -6.37 9.06 39.17
C CYS A 557 -7.18 10.09 38.38
N LYS A 558 -7.27 9.92 37.05
CA LYS A 558 -7.96 10.82 36.11
C LYS A 558 -7.68 12.32 36.30
N GLY A 559 -6.56 12.67 36.94
CA GLY A 559 -6.25 14.06 37.30
C GLY A 559 -7.25 14.73 38.23
N ILE A 560 -8.14 13.97 38.88
CA ILE A 560 -9.18 14.49 39.78
C ILE A 560 -8.95 13.94 41.20
N THR A 561 -8.61 12.66 41.31
CA THR A 561 -8.47 11.97 42.60
C THR A 561 -7.02 11.93 43.11
N CYS A 562 -6.15 12.79 42.59
CA CYS A 562 -4.74 12.82 42.95
C CYS A 562 -4.21 14.24 43.16
N GLN A 563 -3.21 14.40 44.02
CA GLN A 563 -2.53 15.65 44.36
C GLN A 563 -1.66 16.23 43.22
N ASN A 564 -1.44 15.46 42.16
CA ASN A 564 -0.76 15.96 40.96
C ASN A 564 -1.76 16.45 39.91
N CYS A 565 -2.93 16.96 40.30
CA CYS A 565 -3.95 17.52 39.40
C CYS A 565 -3.65 18.97 38.99
N ILE A 566 -4.40 19.43 37.98
CA ILE A 566 -4.56 20.86 37.66
C ILE A 566 -5.61 21.38 38.66
N HIS A 567 -5.27 22.44 39.40
CA HIS A 567 -6.25 23.16 40.22
C HIS A 567 -6.75 24.30 39.36
N ASP A 568 -8.06 24.37 39.12
CA ASP A 568 -8.67 25.56 38.55
C ASP A 568 -8.49 26.69 39.56
N ASP A 569 -7.88 27.80 39.15
CA ASP A 569 -7.81 29.01 39.95
C ASP A 569 -9.23 29.54 40.14
N VAL A 570 -9.86 29.19 41.26
CA VAL A 570 -11.12 29.81 41.70
C VAL A 570 -10.81 31.25 42.04
N GLU A 571 -11.25 32.19 41.19
CA GLU A 571 -11.25 33.61 41.53
C GLU A 571 -11.97 33.82 42.89
N PRO A 572 -11.42 34.63 43.80
CA PRO A 572 -11.97 34.78 45.13
C PRO A 572 -13.33 35.49 45.09
N GLU A 573 -14.23 34.94 45.90
CA GLU A 573 -15.60 35.39 46.19
C GLU A 573 -15.81 36.91 46.07
N LYS A 574 -16.68 37.33 45.14
CA LYS A 574 -17.39 38.61 45.28
C LYS A 574 -18.68 38.39 46.05
N ASN A 575 -18.63 38.94 47.26
CA ASN A 575 -19.68 39.07 48.26
C ASN A 575 -20.99 39.65 47.69
N SER A 576 -22.10 39.02 48.11
CA SER A 576 -23.45 39.57 48.32
C SER A 576 -24.03 40.59 47.33
N ASP A 577 -25.03 40.16 46.54
CA ASP A 577 -26.35 40.81 46.63
C ASP A 577 -27.48 39.93 46.04
N LEU A 578 -28.37 39.51 46.92
CA LEU A 578 -29.63 38.84 46.63
C LEU A 578 -30.58 39.81 45.91
N ARG A 579 -30.89 39.57 44.64
CA ARG A 579 -32.13 40.07 44.03
C ARG A 579 -32.94 38.91 43.47
N HIS A 580 -34.03 38.66 44.18
CA HIS A 580 -35.14 37.81 43.81
C HIS A 580 -35.67 38.16 42.42
N TRP A 581 -35.84 37.16 41.55
CA TRP A 581 -36.85 37.21 40.50
C TRP A 581 -37.64 35.90 40.52
N ILE A 582 -38.93 36.08 40.79
CA ILE A 582 -39.99 35.09 40.85
C ILE A 582 -40.31 34.66 39.41
N TYR A 583 -40.38 33.35 39.15
CA TYR A 583 -41.03 32.81 37.96
C TYR A 583 -42.53 32.64 38.24
N VAL A 584 -43.37 33.25 37.39
CA VAL A 584 -44.79 32.91 37.28
C VAL A 584 -44.95 32.03 36.04
N VAL A 585 -45.74 30.96 36.20
CA VAL A 585 -46.04 29.90 35.21
C VAL A 585 -46.66 30.46 33.94
#